data_AF-A0A2E3HP90-F1
#
_entry.id   AF-A0A2E3HP90-F1
#
_cell.length_a   1.000
_cell.length_b   1.000
_cell.length_c   1.000
_cell.angle_alpha   90.00
_cell.angle_beta   90.00
_cell.angle_gamma   90.00
#
_symmetry.space_group_name_H-M   'P 1'
#
loop_
_entity.id
_entity.type
_entity.pdbx_description
1 polymer ?
#
loop_
_entity_poly.entity_id
_entity_poly.type
_entity_poly.pdbx_seq_one_letter_code
_entity_poly.pdbx_strand_id
1 'polypeptide(L)'
;MSYKITDEGNVATVFLDGEIDMDVTEQAKEVILPLVEAGKEVHLNLKDVSYMDSSGISVLIESHQKALESNTKVIVKEVSKSVLKVIMMAKLEQILNLE
;
A
#
# COMPACT_ATOMS: atom_id res chain seq x y z
N MET A 1 5.97 6.83 10.38
CA MET A 1 5.63 6.98 8.96
C MET A 1 4.94 8.32 8.73
N SER A 2 5.31 9.01 7.65
CA SER A 2 4.56 10.17 7.12
C SER A 2 3.93 9.81 5.78
N TYR A 3 2.88 10.53 5.40
CA TYR A 3 2.21 10.29 4.14
C TYR A 3 1.73 11.58 3.48
N LYS A 4 1.53 11.50 2.16
CA LYS A 4 0.85 12.52 1.36
C LYS A 4 -0.16 11.84 0.45
N ILE A 5 -1.32 12.45 0.28
CA ILE A 5 -2.35 11.97 -0.65
C ILE A 5 -2.50 12.97 -1.78
N THR A 6 -2.56 12.49 -3.01
CA THR A 6 -3.00 13.27 -4.18
C THR A 6 -4.21 12.62 -4.79
N ASP A 7 -5.17 13.44 -5.21
CA ASP A 7 -6.44 12.99 -5.75
C ASP A 7 -6.60 13.46 -7.18
N GLU A 8 -6.76 12.54 -8.11
CA GLU A 8 -6.96 12.80 -9.53
C GLU A 8 -8.18 12.02 -10.02
N GLY A 9 -9.36 12.61 -9.85
CA GLY A 9 -10.63 12.03 -10.27
C GLY A 9 -11.01 10.80 -9.42
N ASN A 10 -10.96 9.62 -10.02
CA ASN A 10 -11.24 8.36 -9.31
C ASN A 10 -9.98 7.69 -8.73
N VAL A 11 -8.80 8.28 -8.97
CA VAL A 11 -7.53 7.73 -8.52
C VAL A 11 -7.02 8.54 -7.32
N ALA A 12 -6.71 7.84 -6.23
CA ALA A 12 -6.03 8.41 -5.08
C ALA A 12 -4.63 7.81 -4.96
N THR A 13 -3.60 8.64 -5.01
CA THR A 13 -2.22 8.19 -4.81
C THR A 13 -1.77 8.54 -3.39
N VAL A 14 -1.42 7.51 -2.63
CA VAL A 14 -0.87 7.61 -1.28
C VAL A 14 0.64 7.43 -1.35
N PHE A 15 1.38 8.48 -1.08
CA PHE A 15 2.84 8.45 -0.95
C PHE A 15 3.17 8.17 0.50
N LEU A 16 3.84 7.04 0.76
CA LEU A 16 4.29 6.65 2.08
C LEU A 16 5.80 6.89 2.21
N ASP A 17 6.22 7.40 3.36
CA ASP A 17 7.62 7.74 3.67
C ASP A 17 8.00 7.22 5.06
N GLY A 18 9.19 6.63 5.14
CA GLY A 18 9.82 6.14 6.35
C GLY A 18 9.71 4.63 6.49
N GLU A 19 9.44 4.16 7.70
CA GLU A 19 9.38 2.73 8.02
C GLU A 19 7.94 2.31 8.28
N ILE A 20 7.57 1.11 7.83
CA ILE A 20 6.25 0.50 8.07
C ILE A 20 6.44 -0.79 8.86
N ASP A 21 6.23 -0.68 10.16
CA ASP A 21 6.35 -1.74 11.16
C ASP A 21 5.07 -1.82 12.01
N MET A 22 5.11 -2.61 13.08
CA MET A 22 3.96 -2.80 13.95
C MET A 22 3.45 -1.51 14.61
N ASP A 23 4.33 -0.51 14.80
CA ASP A 23 3.97 0.72 15.50
C ASP A 23 3.12 1.65 14.62
N VAL A 24 3.31 1.60 13.30
CA VAL A 24 2.60 2.47 12.34
C VAL A 24 1.70 1.73 11.36
N THR A 25 1.59 0.41 11.49
CA THR A 25 0.72 -0.43 10.64
C THR A 25 -0.74 0.02 10.69
N GLU A 26 -1.26 0.32 11.88
CA GLU A 26 -2.65 0.77 12.03
C GLU A 26 -2.88 2.13 11.36
N GLN A 27 -1.93 3.06 11.53
CA GLN A 27 -1.97 4.36 10.87
C GLN A 27 -1.98 4.22 9.34
N ALA A 28 -1.24 3.27 8.77
CA ALA A 28 -1.27 3.01 7.33
C ALA A 28 -2.65 2.53 6.86
N LYS A 29 -3.30 1.65 7.62
CA LYS A 29 -4.65 1.15 7.32
C LYS A 29 -5.70 2.26 7.39
N GLU A 30 -5.66 3.09 8.43
CA GLU A 30 -6.56 4.23 8.60
C GLU A 30 -6.48 5.24 7.45
N VAL A 31 -5.34 5.32 6.76
CA VAL A 31 -5.16 6.17 5.58
C VAL A 31 -5.64 5.48 4.31
N ILE A 32 -5.32 4.19 4.13
CA ILE A 32 -5.52 3.49 2.86
C ILE A 32 -6.94 2.93 2.73
N LEU A 33 -7.44 2.24 3.76
CA LEU A 33 -8.71 1.51 3.67
C LEU A 33 -9.92 2.43 3.40
N PRO A 34 -10.05 3.63 4.00
CA PRO A 34 -11.18 4.51 3.68
C PRO A 34 -11.20 4.96 2.21
N LEU A 35 -10.04 5.09 1.55
CA LEU A 35 -9.98 5.45 0.13
C LEU A 35 -10.50 4.29 -0.74
N VAL A 36 -10.13 3.05 -0.37
CA VAL A 36 -10.59 1.84 -1.03
C VAL A 36 -12.10 1.66 -0.83
N GLU A 37 -12.60 1.86 0.39
CA GLU A 37 -14.02 1.77 0.74
C GLU A 37 -14.86 2.87 0.06
N ALA A 38 -14.26 4.02 -0.23
CA ALA A 38 -14.88 5.06 -1.05
C ALA A 38 -14.97 4.69 -2.54
N GLY A 39 -14.50 3.50 -2.94
CA GLY A 39 -14.54 3.00 -4.32
C GLY A 39 -13.46 3.58 -5.23
N LYS A 40 -12.45 4.26 -4.67
CA LYS A 40 -11.35 4.83 -5.46
C LYS A 40 -10.37 3.76 -5.88
N GLU A 41 -9.76 3.95 -7.04
CA GLU A 41 -8.54 3.23 -7.39
C GLU A 41 -7.39 3.84 -6.58
N VAL A 42 -6.68 3.03 -5.79
CA VAL A 42 -5.67 3.50 -4.86
C VAL A 42 -4.29 3.11 -5.34
N HIS A 43 -3.41 4.09 -5.55
CA HIS A 43 -2.01 3.87 -5.90
C HIS A 43 -1.14 4.10 -4.65
N LEU A 44 -0.45 3.06 -4.18
CA LEU A 44 0.45 3.14 -3.03
C LEU A 44 1.88 3.35 -3.54
N ASN A 45 2.39 4.56 -3.46
CA ASN A 45 3.78 4.85 -3.79
C ASN A 45 4.67 4.53 -2.58
N LEU A 46 5.56 3.56 -2.75
CA LEU A 46 6.45 3.04 -1.69
C LEU A 46 7.93 3.40 -1.92
N LYS A 47 8.20 4.45 -2.70
CA LYS A 47 9.56 4.84 -3.09
C LYS A 47 10.41 5.26 -1.91
N ASP A 48 9.81 6.05 -1.03
CA ASP A 48 10.46 6.63 0.14
C ASP A 48 10.26 5.77 1.40
N VAL A 49 9.70 4.56 1.25
CA VAL A 49 9.62 3.58 2.33
C VAL A 49 10.96 2.85 2.44
N SER A 50 11.73 3.12 3.49
CA SER A 50 13.06 2.56 3.73
C SER A 50 13.02 1.13 4.27
N TYR A 51 11.95 0.76 4.98
CA TYR A 51 11.79 -0.53 5.64
C TYR A 51 10.32 -0.95 5.74
N MET A 52 10.06 -2.25 5.61
CA MET A 52 8.75 -2.86 5.81
C MET A 52 8.91 -4.27 6.38
N ASP A 53 8.19 -4.59 7.45
CA ASP A 53 8.16 -5.93 8.06
C ASP A 53 6.90 -6.72 7.66
N SER A 54 6.64 -7.86 8.30
CA SER A 54 5.46 -8.68 8.04
C SER A 54 4.13 -7.98 8.35
N SER A 55 4.11 -7.03 9.29
CA SER A 55 2.92 -6.26 9.61
C SER A 55 2.63 -5.21 8.53
N GLY A 56 3.65 -4.53 7.99
CA GLY A 56 3.48 -3.66 6.84
C GLY A 56 3.04 -4.41 5.57
N ILE A 57 3.52 -5.63 5.38
CA ILE A 57 3.04 -6.52 4.31
C ILE A 57 1.54 -6.86 4.47
N SER A 58 1.07 -7.05 5.70
CA SER A 58 -0.36 -7.32 5.95
C SER A 58 -1.26 -6.17 5.47
N VAL A 59 -0.78 -4.92 5.57
CA VAL A 59 -1.49 -3.74 5.06
C VAL A 59 -1.69 -3.82 3.55
N LEU A 60 -0.67 -4.24 2.80
CA LEU A 60 -0.77 -4.38 1.34
C LEU A 60 -1.77 -5.47 0.95
N ILE A 61 -1.74 -6.61 1.63
CA ILE A 61 -2.65 -7.74 1.37
C ILE A 61 -4.08 -7.34 1.69
N GLU A 62 -4.33 -6.75 2.86
CA GLU A 62 -5.66 -6.36 3.30
C GLU A 62 -6.25 -5.27 2.40
N SER A 63 -5.44 -4.27 2.02
CA SER A 63 -5.86 -3.24 1.07
C SER A 63 -6.22 -3.84 -0.28
N HIS A 64 -5.43 -4.80 -0.79
CA HIS A 64 -5.72 -5.50 -2.03
C HIS A 64 -7.02 -6.32 -1.95
N GLN A 65 -7.22 -7.09 -0.88
CA GLN A 65 -8.44 -7.86 -0.67
C GLN A 65 -9.68 -6.95 -0.62
N LYS A 66 -9.60 -5.86 0.15
CA LYS A 66 -10.68 -4.89 0.27
C LYS A 66 -11.01 -4.20 -1.06
N ALA A 67 -9.99 -3.96 -1.89
CA ALA A 67 -10.18 -3.41 -3.22
C ALA A 67 -10.96 -4.36 -4.12
N LEU A 68 -10.65 -5.65 -4.08
CA LEU A 68 -11.41 -6.67 -4.81
C LEU A 68 -12.87 -6.74 -4.34
N GLU A 69 -13.11 -6.71 -3.02
CA GLU A 69 -14.47 -6.69 -2.45
C GLU A 69 -15.26 -5.45 -2.87
N SER A 70 -14.60 -4.31 -2.97
CA SER A 70 -15.20 -3.03 -3.36
C SER A 70 -15.21 -2.80 -4.88
N ASN A 71 -14.86 -3.83 -5.67
CA ASN A 71 -14.75 -3.80 -7.12
C ASN A 71 -13.90 -2.61 -7.65
N THR A 72 -12.83 -2.29 -6.92
CA THR A 72 -11.80 -1.31 -7.25
C THR A 72 -10.42 -1.98 -7.29
N LYS A 73 -9.34 -1.19 -7.39
CA LYS A 73 -7.97 -1.68 -7.46
C LYS A 73 -7.06 -0.95 -6.49
N VAL A 74 -6.15 -1.71 -5.90
CA VAL A 74 -4.94 -1.19 -5.25
C VAL A 74 -3.75 -1.55 -6.13
N ILE A 75 -2.93 -0.57 -6.47
CA ILE A 75 -1.70 -0.71 -7.25
C ILE A 75 -0.53 -0.22 -6.42
N VAL A 76 0.50 -1.03 -6.27
CA VAL A 76 1.72 -0.68 -5.55
C VAL A 76 2.72 -0.12 -6.56
N LYS A 77 3.09 1.14 -6.40
CA LYS A 77 3.95 1.90 -7.33
C LYS A 77 5.30 2.21 -6.74
N GLU A 78 6.32 2.26 -7.61
CA GLU A 78 7.66 2.77 -7.32
C GLU A 78 8.25 2.17 -6.03
N VAL A 79 8.28 0.84 -5.91
CA VAL A 79 8.70 0.18 -4.67
C VAL A 79 10.21 0.32 -4.43
N SER A 80 10.61 0.73 -3.21
CA SER A 80 12.02 0.74 -2.82
C SER A 80 12.64 -0.66 -2.88
N LYS A 81 13.96 -0.75 -3.14
CA LYS A 81 14.65 -2.05 -3.26
C LYS A 81 14.54 -2.90 -1.98
N SER A 82 14.51 -2.27 -0.81
CA SER A 82 14.39 -2.95 0.47
C SER A 82 13.01 -3.59 0.61
N VAL A 83 11.95 -2.82 0.33
CA VAL A 83 10.56 -3.30 0.42
C VAL A 83 10.28 -4.36 -0.64
N LEU A 84 10.77 -4.17 -1.88
CA LEU A 84 10.58 -5.14 -2.95
C LEU A 84 11.16 -6.52 -2.60
N LYS A 85 12.32 -6.58 -1.94
CA LYS A 85 12.89 -7.85 -1.45
C LYS A 85 11.95 -8.56 -0.47
N VAL A 86 11.34 -7.81 0.44
CA VAL A 86 10.40 -8.39 1.43
C VAL A 86 9.16 -8.94 0.73
N ILE A 87 8.60 -8.19 -0.22
CA ILE A 87 7.46 -8.62 -1.06
C ILE A 87 7.81 -9.93 -1.80
N MET A 88 8.98 -10.00 -2.44
CA MET A 88 9.44 -11.18 -3.17
C MET A 88 9.70 -12.38 -2.24
N MET A 89 10.28 -12.14 -1.06
CA MET A 89 10.48 -13.21 -0.06
C MET A 89 9.15 -13.80 0.42
N ALA A 90 8.12 -12.95 0.53
CA ALA A 90 6.76 -13.37 0.86
C ALA A 90 5.98 -13.95 -0.33
N LYS A 91 6.56 -13.97 -1.54
CA LYS A 91 5.95 -14.43 -2.81
C LYS A 91 4.66 -13.68 -3.17
N LEU A 92 4.60 -12.40 -2.84
CA LEU A 92 3.41 -11.57 -3.01
C LEU A 92 3.35 -10.85 -4.36
N GLU A 93 4.40 -10.91 -5.16
CA GLU A 93 4.43 -10.38 -6.53
C GLU A 93 3.41 -11.05 -7.47
N GLN A 94 2.89 -12.21 -7.09
CA GLN A 94 1.84 -12.93 -7.82
C GLN A 94 0.42 -12.52 -7.40
N ILE A 95 0.29 -11.81 -6.29
CA ILE A 95 -0.99 -11.43 -5.66
C ILE A 95 -1.22 -9.93 -5.80
N LEU A 96 -0.18 -9.13 -5.51
CA LEU A 96 -0.25 -7.68 -5.55
C LEU A 96 -0.09 -7.15 -6.98
N ASN A 97 -0.78 -6.07 -7.29
CA ASN A 97 -0.58 -5.35 -8.54
C ASN A 97 0.64 -4.43 -8.40
N LEU A 98 1.83 -4.89 -8.81
CA LEU A 98 3.06 -4.10 -8.76
C LEU A 98 3.31 -3.36 -10.08
N GLU A 99 3.58 -2.06 -10.01
CA GLU A 99 3.97 -1.19 -11.14
C GLU A 99 5.26 -0.39 -10.88
#